data_AF-M0DYS6-F1
#
_entry.id   AF-M0DYS6-F1
#
_cell.length_a   1.000
_cell.length_b   1.000
_cell.length_c   1.000
_cell.angle_alpha   90.00
_cell.angle_beta   90.00
_cell.angle_gamma   90.00
#
_symmetry.space_group_name_H-M   'P 1'
#
loop_
_entity.id
_entity.type
_entity.pdbx_description
1 polymer ?
#
loop_
_entity_poly.entity_id
_entity_poly.type
_entity_poly.pdbx_seq_one_letter_code
_entity_poly.pdbx_strand_id
1 'polypeptide(L)'
;MNFDRIRDDAETTAYTAGVERVDPEEYPSLASAGYHSETTLYVVMAGGEVYSSHDRYAIARELPGDASWVTGALRELEREQLGVPT
;
A
#
# COMPACT_ATOMS: atom_id res chain seq x y z
N MET A 1 3.44 8.48 7.67
CA MET A 1 3.41 7.06 7.26
C MET A 1 4.33 6.19 8.13
N ASN A 2 3.86 5.01 8.55
CA ASN A 2 4.68 3.98 9.20
C ASN A 2 4.97 2.83 8.22
N PHE A 3 6.14 2.19 8.36
CA PHE A 3 6.56 1.09 7.49
C PHE A 3 6.78 -0.18 8.29
N ASP A 4 6.23 -1.29 7.81
CA ASP A 4 6.44 -2.62 8.35
C ASP A 4 6.93 -3.58 7.27
N ARG A 5 7.58 -4.64 7.73
CA ARG A 5 8.02 -5.73 6.85
C ARG A 5 6.84 -6.66 6.60
N ILE A 6 6.46 -6.80 5.34
CA ILE A 6 5.48 -7.79 4.88
C ILE A 6 6.22 -8.96 4.23
N ARG A 7 5.72 -10.17 4.47
CA ARG A 7 6.26 -11.41 3.91
C ARG A 7 5.12 -12.41 3.76
N ASP A 8 5.21 -13.27 2.77
CA ASP A 8 4.44 -14.50 2.77
C ASP A 8 5.33 -15.62 3.34
N ASP A 9 4.78 -16.44 4.24
CA ASP A 9 5.55 -17.51 4.91
C ASP A 9 5.94 -18.63 3.94
N ALA A 10 5.26 -18.72 2.78
CA ALA A 10 5.61 -19.64 1.70
C ALA A 10 6.64 -19.06 0.70
N GLU A 11 6.80 -17.74 0.64
CA GLU A 11 7.68 -17.07 -0.32
C GLU A 11 9.02 -16.64 0.30
N THR A 12 10.07 -16.65 -0.50
CA THR A 12 11.40 -16.19 -0.03
C THR A 12 11.52 -14.66 -0.05
N THR A 13 10.54 -13.97 -0.63
CA THR A 13 10.58 -12.54 -0.89
C THR A 13 9.87 -11.77 0.21
N ALA A 14 10.60 -10.90 0.90
CA ALA A 14 10.04 -9.96 1.86
C ALA A 14 10.09 -8.54 1.30
N TYR A 15 9.04 -7.76 1.55
CA TYR A 15 8.95 -6.36 1.17
C TYR A 15 8.82 -5.48 2.40
N THR A 16 9.12 -4.20 2.24
CA THR A 16 8.79 -3.18 3.25
C THR A 16 7.64 -2.35 2.72
N ALA A 17 6.54 -2.30 3.46
CA ALA A 17 5.32 -1.65 3.04
C ALA A 17 4.84 -0.63 4.06
N GLY A 18 4.20 0.43 3.59
CA GLY A 18 3.56 1.44 4.40
C GLY A 18 2.19 1.79 3.85
N VAL A 19 1.29 2.15 4.76
CA VAL A 19 -0.05 2.65 4.43
C VAL A 19 -0.27 3.98 5.12
N GLU A 20 -0.96 4.89 4.45
CA GLU A 20 -1.31 6.18 5.00
C GLU A 20 -2.70 6.59 4.53
N ARG A 21 -3.51 7.09 5.47
CA ARG A 21 -4.76 7.78 5.13
C ARG A 21 -4.37 9.17 4.64
N VAL A 22 -4.85 9.55 3.47
CA VAL A 22 -4.62 10.88 2.90
C VAL A 22 -5.95 11.55 2.59
N ASP A 23 -6.04 12.82 2.95
CA ASP A 23 -7.21 13.66 2.72
C ASP A 23 -6.94 14.64 1.56
N PRO A 24 -7.78 14.68 0.50
CA PRO A 24 -7.69 15.69 -0.55
C PRO A 24 -7.75 17.14 -0.07
N GLU A 25 -8.34 17.42 1.10
CA GLU A 25 -8.34 18.74 1.72
C GLU A 25 -6.95 19.14 2.22
N GLU A 26 -6.16 18.18 2.73
CA GLU A 26 -4.78 18.39 3.16
C GLU A 26 -3.78 18.32 2.00
N TYR A 27 -4.12 17.58 0.94
CA TYR A 27 -3.29 17.38 -0.25
C TYR A 27 -4.06 17.72 -1.54
N PRO A 28 -4.07 19.00 -1.97
CA PRO A 28 -4.83 19.44 -3.15
C PRO A 28 -4.46 18.76 -4.47
N SER A 29 -3.27 18.16 -4.55
CA SER A 29 -2.85 17.32 -5.68
C SER A 29 -3.75 16.09 -5.87
N LEU A 30 -4.33 15.55 -4.79
CA LEU A 30 -5.24 14.41 -4.84
C LEU A 30 -6.58 14.78 -5.48
N ALA A 31 -7.11 15.97 -5.19
CA ALA A 31 -8.32 16.48 -5.82
C ALA A 31 -8.13 16.61 -7.34
N SER A 32 -6.95 17.05 -7.78
CA SER A 32 -6.59 17.14 -9.21
C SER A 32 -6.49 15.77 -9.88
N ALA A 33 -6.16 14.72 -9.11
CA ALA A 33 -6.14 13.33 -9.55
C ALA A 33 -7.50 12.63 -9.47
N GLY A 34 -8.57 13.35 -9.07
CA GLY A 34 -9.94 12.84 -9.02
C GLY A 34 -10.37 12.23 -7.67
N TYR A 35 -9.55 12.35 -6.62
CA TYR A 35 -9.93 11.91 -5.28
C TYR A 35 -10.70 13.03 -4.56
N HIS A 36 -11.96 12.75 -4.20
CA HIS A 36 -12.87 13.72 -3.55
C HIS A 36 -13.25 13.32 -2.12
N SER A 37 -12.63 12.27 -1.60
CA SER A 37 -12.78 11.79 -0.23
C SER A 37 -11.44 11.23 0.23
N GLU A 38 -11.31 11.02 1.54
CA GLU A 38 -10.17 10.29 2.10
C GLU A 38 -9.91 8.98 1.35
N THR A 39 -8.65 8.73 1.06
CA THR A 39 -8.19 7.51 0.39
C THR A 39 -6.95 6.95 1.10
N THR A 40 -6.61 5.70 0.82
CA THR A 40 -5.40 5.07 1.34
C THR A 40 -4.30 5.17 0.28
N LEU A 41 -3.13 5.68 0.66
CA LEU A 41 -1.92 5.56 -0.12
C LEU A 41 -1.16 4.31 0.35
N TYR A 42 -0.91 3.39 -0.57
CA TYR A 42 -0.07 2.22 -0.35
C TYR A 42 1.32 2.50 -0.92
N VAL A 43 2.37 2.13 -0.19
CA VAL A 43 3.76 2.22 -0.64
C VAL A 43 4.44 0.89 -0.35
N VAL A 44 5.15 0.33 -1.33
CA VAL A 44 5.94 -0.89 -1.19
C VAL A 44 7.34 -0.67 -1.74
N MET A 45 8.35 -1.06 -0.97
CA MET A 45 9.75 -1.05 -1.36
C MET A 45 10.22 -2.48 -1.61
N ALA A 46 10.74 -2.71 -2.82
CA ALA A 46 11.20 -4.02 -3.27
C ALA A 46 12.40 -3.86 -4.21
N GLY A 47 13.48 -4.62 -3.98
CA GLY A 47 14.64 -4.62 -4.89
C GLY A 47 15.37 -3.28 -5.05
N GLY A 48 15.17 -2.33 -4.14
CA GLY A 48 15.70 -0.96 -4.25
C GLY A 48 14.78 0.02 -5.01
N GLU A 49 13.64 -0.44 -5.50
CA GLU A 49 12.60 0.39 -6.12
C GLU A 49 11.45 0.67 -5.15
N VAL A 50 10.69 1.74 -5.42
CA VAL A 50 9.53 2.17 -4.66
C VAL A 50 8.30 2.15 -5.57
N TYR A 51 7.27 1.44 -5.15
CA TYR A 51 5.99 1.32 -5.84
C TYR A 51 4.92 1.98 -4.97
N SER A 52 4.11 2.86 -5.53
CA SER A 52 3.08 3.57 -4.78
C SER A 52 1.80 3.71 -5.58
N SER A 53 0.67 3.45 -4.96
CA SER A 53 -0.64 3.60 -5.58
C SER A 53 -1.73 3.76 -4.54
N HIS A 54 -2.87 4.32 -4.95
CA HIS A 54 -4.10 4.29 -4.16
C HIS A 54 -4.93 3.02 -4.40
N ASP A 55 -4.48 2.17 -5.33
CA ASP A 55 -5.05 0.84 -5.59
C ASP A 55 -4.01 -0.24 -5.25
N ARG A 56 -4.28 -1.00 -4.17
CA ARG A 56 -3.43 -2.12 -3.75
C ARG A 56 -3.26 -3.20 -4.82
N TYR A 57 -4.26 -3.40 -5.70
CA TYR A 57 -4.15 -4.37 -6.79
C TYR A 57 -3.26 -3.86 -7.91
N ALA A 58 -3.16 -2.54 -8.10
CA ALA A 58 -2.20 -1.95 -9.03
C ALA A 58 -0.76 -2.18 -8.53
N ILE A 59 -0.47 -1.97 -7.24
CA ILE A 59 0.85 -2.25 -6.65
C ILE A 59 1.27 -3.70 -6.91
N ALA A 60 0.40 -4.67 -6.62
CA ALA A 60 0.75 -6.08 -6.77
C ALA A 60 1.09 -6.48 -8.21
N ARG A 61 0.61 -5.74 -9.22
CA ARG A 61 0.93 -5.97 -10.64
C ARG A 61 2.26 -5.36 -11.06
N GLU A 62 2.74 -4.35 -10.35
CA GLU A 62 4.00 -3.66 -10.64
C GLU A 62 5.19 -4.31 -9.92
N LEU A 63 4.93 -5.02 -8.82
CA LEU A 63 5.97 -5.70 -8.06
C LEU A 63 6.60 -6.86 -8.85
N PRO A 64 7.91 -7.11 -8.67
CA PRO A 64 8.58 -8.22 -9.31
C PRO A 64 8.11 -9.58 -8.74
N GLY A 65 8.03 -10.60 -9.61
CA GLY A 65 7.70 -11.98 -9.21
C GLY A 65 6.20 -12.23 -8.99
N ASP A 66 5.86 -13.31 -8.28
CA ASP A 66 4.48 -13.56 -7.84
C ASP A 66 4.19 -12.78 -6.55
N ALA A 67 3.65 -11.58 -6.71
CA ALA A 67 3.32 -10.67 -5.61
C ALA A 67 1.82 -10.62 -5.31
N SER A 68 1.04 -11.62 -5.75
CA SER A 68 -0.42 -11.65 -5.54
C SER A 68 -0.82 -11.60 -4.05
N TRP A 69 -0.01 -12.21 -3.18
CA TRP A 69 -0.15 -12.21 -1.72
C TRP A 69 -0.05 -10.81 -1.09
N VAL A 70 0.65 -9.87 -1.73
CA VAL A 70 0.89 -8.51 -1.20
C VAL A 70 -0.43 -7.76 -0.98
N THR A 71 -1.43 -8.02 -1.81
CA THR A 71 -2.75 -7.40 -1.64
C THR A 71 -3.40 -7.76 -0.30
N GLY A 72 -3.21 -9.01 0.18
CA GLY A 72 -3.66 -9.47 1.49
C GLY A 72 -2.86 -8.82 2.61
N ALA A 73 -1.53 -8.83 2.50
CA ALA A 73 -0.65 -8.21 3.49
C ALA A 73 -0.90 -6.70 3.65
N LEU A 74 -1.13 -5.97 2.54
CA LEU A 74 -1.47 -4.54 2.59
C LEU A 74 -2.83 -4.29 3.26
N ARG A 75 -3.80 -5.20 3.11
CA ARG A 75 -5.10 -5.10 3.80
C ARG A 75 -4.94 -5.33 5.30
N GLU A 76 -4.10 -6.27 5.71
CA GLU A 76 -3.78 -6.48 7.12
C GLU A 76 -3.08 -5.25 7.71
N LEU A 77 -2.10 -4.70 6.99
CA LEU A 77 -1.41 -3.48 7.40
C LEU A 77 -2.34 -2.28 7.52
N GLU A 78 -3.27 -2.12 6.58
CA GLU A 78 -4.33 -1.11 6.64
C GLU A 78 -5.21 -1.27 7.88
N ARG A 79 -5.56 -2.50 8.26
CA ARG A 79 -6.31 -2.75 9.50
C ARG A 79 -5.51 -2.37 10.74
N GLU A 80 -4.25 -2.80 10.79
CA GLU A 80 -3.39 -2.62 11.97
C GLU A 80 -3.02 -1.15 12.19
N GLN A 81 -2.67 -0.44 11.12
CA GLN A 81 -2.19 0.93 11.21
C GLN A 81 -3.29 1.98 11.10
N LEU A 82 -4.36 1.73 10.35
CA LEU A 82 -5.43 2.71 10.10
C LEU A 82 -6.75 2.35 10.81
N GLY A 83 -6.82 1.21 11.51
CA GLY A 83 -8.01 0.83 12.29
C GLY A 83 -9.25 0.50 11.46
N VAL A 84 -9.10 0.10 10.19
CA VAL A 84 -10.23 -0.18 9.29
C VAL A 84 -10.96 -1.47 9.74
N PRO A 85 -12.30 -1.48 9.87
CA PRO A 85 -13.06 -2.70 10.21
C PRO A 85 -13.07 -3.74 9.07
N THR A 86 -13.22 -5.03 9.43
CA THR A 86 -13.22 -6.21 8.52
C THR A 86 -14.37 -6.27 7.53
#